data_AF-A0AAU0QLE3-F1
#
_entry.id   AF-A0AAU0QLE3-F1
#
_cell.length_a   1.000
_cell.length_b   1.000
_cell.length_c   1.000
_cell.angle_alpha   90.00
_cell.angle_beta   90.00
_cell.angle_gamma   90.00
#
_symmetry.space_group_name_H-M   'P 1'
#
loop_
_entity.id
_entity.type
_entity.pdbx_description
1 polymer ?
#
loop_
_entity_poly.entity_id
_entity_poly.type
_entity_poly.pdbx_seq_one_letter_code
_entity_poly.pdbx_strand_id
1 'polypeptide(L)'
;MQVFLLVVCLAAWAAAAPQMTDSQLEQTLADRSTMLRLLRCALQEGPCDPVGRRLRTLAPLVLRGACPQCSQQETRQIRRTLAFVQRNYPWEWAKIVRQYG
;
A
#
# COMPACT_ATOMS: atom_id res chain seq x y z
N MET A 1 -8.99 14.52 49.36
CA MET A 1 -8.81 15.72 48.50
C MET A 1 -7.62 15.40 47.59
N GLN A 2 -7.70 15.12 46.29
CA GLN A 2 -8.61 15.56 45.22
C GLN A 2 -9.26 14.39 44.45
N VAL A 3 -10.55 14.54 44.18
CA VAL A 3 -11.31 13.89 43.09
C VAL A 3 -11.28 14.85 41.88
N PHE A 4 -11.63 14.37 40.68
CA PHE A 4 -11.84 15.08 39.40
C PHE A 4 -10.56 15.22 38.55
N LEU A 5 -10.47 14.79 37.28
CA LEU A 5 -11.49 14.64 36.24
C LEU A 5 -11.03 13.65 35.16
N LEU A 6 -11.96 12.79 34.74
CA LEU A 6 -12.00 12.12 33.45
C LEU A 6 -11.69 13.13 32.32
N VAL A 7 -10.62 12.88 31.57
CA VAL A 7 -10.54 13.32 30.18
C VAL A 7 -10.53 12.06 29.33
N VAL A 8 -11.74 11.53 29.12
CA VAL A 8 -12.06 10.65 28.00
C VAL A 8 -11.97 11.52 26.75
N CYS A 9 -10.76 11.65 26.19
CA CYS A 9 -10.60 12.07 24.81
C CYS A 9 -10.86 10.85 23.93
N LEU A 10 -12.14 10.53 23.71
CA LEU A 10 -12.59 9.81 22.51
C LEU A 10 -12.44 10.73 21.31
N ALA A 11 -11.21 11.16 21.03
CA ALA A 11 -10.87 11.63 19.71
C ALA A 11 -10.75 10.38 18.84
N ALA A 12 -11.89 9.97 18.26
CA ALA A 12 -11.88 9.18 17.05
C ALA A 12 -11.22 10.05 15.97
N TRP A 13 -9.88 10.11 15.99
CA TRP A 13 -9.10 10.55 14.86
C TRP A 13 -9.39 9.56 13.75
N ALA A 14 -10.39 9.86 12.93
CA ALA A 14 -10.43 9.39 11.57
C ALA A 14 -9.17 9.97 10.90
N ALA A 15 -8.04 9.29 11.09
CA ALA A 15 -6.81 9.59 10.39
C ALA A 15 -7.12 9.38 8.92
N ALA A 16 -7.44 10.47 8.22
CA ALA A 16 -7.46 10.48 6.77
C ALA A 16 -6.10 9.91 6.33
N ALA A 17 -6.11 8.73 5.71
CA ALA A 17 -4.88 8.11 5.25
C ALA A 17 -4.16 9.15 4.37
N PRO A 18 -2.87 9.45 4.63
CA PRO A 18 -2.15 10.45 3.87
C PRO A 18 -2.25 10.10 2.38
N GLN A 19 -2.86 10.99 1.60
CA GLN A 19 -3.03 10.82 0.17
C GLN A 19 -1.67 11.09 -0.47
N MET A 20 -1.05 10.09 -1.11
CA MET A 20 0.19 10.29 -1.84
C MET A 20 -0.08 11.13 -3.09
N THR A 21 0.76 12.11 -3.39
CA THR A 21 0.72 12.82 -4.67
C THR A 21 1.30 11.95 -5.78
N ASP A 22 0.98 12.28 -7.03
CA ASP A 22 1.55 11.55 -8.18
C ASP A 22 3.07 11.74 -8.29
N SER A 23 3.60 12.90 -7.89
CA SER A 23 5.06 13.14 -7.84
C SER A 23 5.76 12.28 -6.79
N GLN A 24 5.14 12.11 -5.61
CA GLN A 24 5.66 11.23 -4.56
C GLN A 24 5.61 9.76 -5.01
N LEU A 25 4.57 9.36 -5.74
CA LEU A 25 4.50 8.04 -6.33
C LEU A 25 5.67 7.80 -7.29
N GLU A 26 5.92 8.70 -8.23
CA GLU A 26 7.02 8.57 -9.19
C GLU A 26 8.38 8.47 -8.50
N GLN A 27 8.62 9.29 -7.46
CA GLN A 27 9.84 9.20 -6.65
C GLN A 27 9.97 7.84 -5.97
N THR A 28 8.86 7.29 -5.46
CA THR A 28 8.84 5.98 -4.81
C THR A 28 9.10 4.85 -5.82
N LEU A 29 8.51 4.93 -7.02
CA LEU A 29 8.73 3.96 -8.09
C LEU A 29 10.17 4.00 -8.60
N ALA A 30 10.77 5.20 -8.68
CA ALA A 30 12.16 5.38 -9.07
C ALA A 30 13.14 4.86 -8.00
N ASP A 31 12.76 4.83 -6.72
CA ASP A 31 13.58 4.26 -5.66
C ASP A 31 13.54 2.72 -5.67
N ARG A 32 14.54 2.14 -6.35
CA ARG A 32 14.76 0.70 -6.42
C ARG A 32 14.81 0.02 -5.05
N SER A 33 15.37 0.68 -4.03
CA SER A 33 15.52 0.08 -2.70
C SER A 33 14.17 -0.08 -2.00
N THR A 34 13.31 0.93 -2.14
CA THR A 34 11.94 0.90 -1.62
C THR A 34 11.07 -0.08 -2.41
N MET A 35 11.17 -0.10 -3.73
CA MET A 35 10.44 -1.06 -4.57
C MET A 35 10.80 -2.51 -4.21
N LEU A 36 12.09 -2.85 -4.07
CA LEU A 36 12.50 -4.20 -3.67
C LEU A 36 11.98 -4.58 -2.28
N ARG A 37 11.92 -3.62 -1.33
CA ARG A 37 11.35 -3.85 0.00
C ARG A 37 9.86 -4.15 -0.08
N LEU A 38 9.12 -3.37 -0.87
CA LEU A 38 7.67 -3.56 -1.08
C LEU A 38 7.38 -4.89 -1.79
N LEU A 39 8.17 -5.27 -2.79
CA LEU A 39 8.04 -6.55 -3.50
C LEU A 39 8.32 -7.73 -2.58
N ARG A 40 9.39 -7.67 -1.77
CA ARG A 40 9.67 -8.70 -0.76
C ARG A 40 8.54 -8.81 0.26
N CYS A 41 7.98 -7.68 0.70
CA CYS A 41 6.82 -7.67 1.58
C CYS A 41 5.60 -8.36 0.94
N ALA A 42 5.31 -8.05 -0.33
CA ALA A 42 4.22 -8.67 -1.08
C ALA A 42 4.43 -10.19 -1.21
N LEU A 43 5.67 -10.64 -1.43
CA LEU A 43 6.04 -12.05 -1.55
C LEU A 43 6.24 -12.77 -0.21
N GLN A 44 6.11 -12.06 0.92
CA GLN A 44 6.40 -12.59 2.26
C GLN A 44 7.87 -13.01 2.46
N GLU A 45 8.78 -12.44 1.67
CA GLU A 45 10.23 -12.71 1.68
C GLU A 45 11.01 -11.67 2.51
N GLY A 46 10.34 -10.81 3.28
CA GLY A 46 11.00 -9.76 4.06
C GLY A 46 10.08 -8.91 4.93
N PRO A 47 10.65 -7.91 5.63
CA PRO A 47 9.89 -7.04 6.52
C PRO A 47 8.88 -6.19 5.75
N CYS A 48 7.66 -6.11 6.28
CA CYS A 48 6.60 -5.24 5.78
C CYS A 48 6.42 -4.03 6.71
N ASP A 49 6.38 -2.85 6.14
CA ASP A 49 5.89 -1.63 6.79
C ASP A 49 4.35 -1.57 6.74
N PRO A 50 3.69 -0.62 7.44
CA PRO A 50 2.23 -0.50 7.41
C PRO A 50 1.66 -0.32 5.99
N VAL A 51 2.40 0.39 5.12
CA VAL A 51 2.02 0.61 3.71
C VAL A 51 2.06 -0.70 2.94
N GLY A 52 3.16 -1.44 2.99
CA GLY A 52 3.30 -2.74 2.35
C GLY A 52 2.28 -3.76 2.84
N ARG A 53 1.92 -3.75 4.14
CA ARG A 53 0.84 -4.59 4.68
C ARG A 53 -0.51 -4.26 4.05
N ARG A 54 -0.85 -2.96 3.95
CA ARG A 54 -2.10 -2.52 3.30
C ARG A 54 -2.13 -2.95 1.84
N LEU A 55 -1.04 -2.75 1.10
CA LEU A 55 -0.92 -3.18 -0.30
C LEU A 55 -1.08 -4.70 -0.44
N ARG A 56 -0.47 -5.49 0.45
CA ARG A 56 -0.59 -6.95 0.45
C ARG A 56 -2.03 -7.41 0.66
N THR A 57 -2.74 -6.79 1.59
CA THR A 57 -4.16 -7.10 1.85
C THR A 57 -5.05 -6.77 0.66
N LEU A 58 -4.74 -5.68 -0.07
CA LEU A 58 -5.50 -5.25 -1.24
C LEU A 58 -5.10 -5.96 -2.53
N ALA A 59 -3.91 -6.56 -2.60
CA ALA A 59 -3.37 -7.22 -3.80
C ALA A 59 -4.35 -8.19 -4.49
N PRO A 60 -5.00 -9.15 -3.81
CA PRO A 60 -5.92 -10.07 -4.49
C PRO A 60 -7.16 -9.38 -5.06
N LEU A 61 -7.64 -8.31 -4.43
CA LEU A 61 -8.77 -7.54 -4.95
C LEU A 61 -8.34 -6.78 -6.22
N VAL A 62 -7.24 -6.06 -6.11
CA VAL A 62 -6.68 -5.22 -7.18
C VAL A 62 -6.36 -6.05 -8.42
N LEU A 63 -5.78 -7.25 -8.26
CA LEU A 63 -5.46 -8.16 -9.37
C LEU A 63 -6.71 -8.69 -10.08
N ARG A 64 -7.83 -8.85 -9.36
CA ARG A 64 -9.14 -9.21 -9.93
C ARG A 64 -9.88 -8.03 -10.54
N GLY A 65 -9.28 -6.84 -10.53
CA GLY A 65 -9.85 -5.62 -11.11
C GLY A 65 -10.80 -4.85 -10.17
N ALA A 66 -10.86 -5.20 -8.89
CA ALA A 66 -11.72 -4.53 -7.91
C ALA A 66 -10.90 -3.87 -6.81
N CYS A 67 -11.21 -2.63 -6.45
CA CYS A 67 -10.79 -2.07 -5.16
C CYS A 67 -11.91 -1.21 -4.58
N PRO A 68 -12.87 -1.80 -3.85
CA PRO A 68 -14.01 -1.07 -3.30
C PRO A 68 -13.60 -0.05 -2.23
N GLN A 69 -12.40 -0.18 -1.66
CA GLN A 69 -11.88 0.70 -0.63
C GLN A 69 -10.83 1.71 -1.14
N CYS A 70 -10.63 1.77 -2.47
CA CYS A 70 -9.70 2.73 -3.07
C CYS A 70 -10.44 3.96 -3.59
N SER A 71 -9.86 5.14 -3.39
CA SER A 71 -10.27 6.36 -4.08
C SER A 71 -9.94 6.28 -5.58
N GLN A 72 -10.51 7.19 -6.39
CA GLN A 72 -10.15 7.27 -7.81
C GLN A 72 -8.66 7.57 -8.02
N GLN A 73 -8.07 8.38 -7.13
CA GLN A 73 -6.63 8.67 -7.18
C GLN A 73 -5.82 7.43 -6.86
N GLU A 74 -6.13 6.73 -5.76
CA GLU A 74 -5.47 5.48 -5.39
C GLU A 74 -5.60 4.44 -6.51
N THR A 75 -6.75 4.34 -7.17
CA THR A 75 -6.95 3.43 -8.30
C THR A 75 -6.03 3.74 -9.47
N ARG A 76 -5.86 5.02 -9.84
CA ARG A 76 -4.93 5.43 -10.90
C ARG A 76 -3.48 5.11 -10.53
N GLN A 77 -3.11 5.41 -9.28
CA GLN A 77 -1.77 5.17 -8.74
C GLN A 77 -1.45 3.68 -8.71
N ILE A 78 -2.37 2.84 -8.25
CA ILE A 78 -2.26 1.38 -8.27
C ILE A 78 -2.03 0.88 -9.69
N ARG A 79 -2.86 1.28 -10.66
CA ARG A 79 -2.70 0.87 -12.07
C ARG A 79 -1.30 1.22 -12.60
N ARG A 80 -0.80 2.41 -12.25
CA ARG A 80 0.52 2.87 -12.65
C ARG A 80 1.64 2.06 -11.99
N THR A 81 1.53 1.78 -10.69
CA THR A 81 2.45 0.89 -9.97
C THR A 81 2.46 -0.51 -10.56
N LEU A 82 1.30 -1.10 -10.88
CA LEU A 82 1.23 -2.42 -11.50
C LEU A 82 1.93 -2.43 -12.86
N ALA A 83 1.65 -1.44 -13.71
CA ALA A 83 2.31 -1.32 -15.01
C ALA A 83 3.84 -1.15 -14.87
N PHE A 84 4.28 -0.39 -13.86
CA PHE A 84 5.70 -0.22 -13.56
C PHE A 84 6.35 -1.52 -13.10
N VAL A 85 5.72 -2.26 -12.18
CA VAL A 85 6.22 -3.55 -11.67
C VAL A 85 6.28 -4.59 -12.78
N GLN A 86 5.25 -4.69 -13.61
CA GLN A 86 5.23 -5.60 -14.77
C GLN A 86 6.40 -5.37 -15.73
N ARG A 87 6.75 -4.11 -15.97
CA ARG A 87 7.82 -3.74 -16.91
C ARG A 87 9.22 -3.88 -16.32
N ASN A 88 9.40 -3.50 -15.05
CA ASN A 88 10.73 -3.39 -14.42
C ASN A 88 11.10 -4.59 -13.53
N TYR A 89 10.11 -5.35 -13.05
CA TYR A 89 10.27 -6.48 -12.13
C TYR A 89 9.41 -7.69 -12.56
N PRO A 90 9.60 -8.20 -13.80
CA PRO A 90 8.72 -9.22 -14.37
C PRO A 90 8.75 -10.56 -13.60
N TRP A 91 9.86 -10.88 -12.95
CA TRP A 91 10.00 -12.12 -12.18
C TRP A 91 9.23 -12.05 -10.86
N GLU A 92 9.38 -10.95 -10.12
CA GLU A 92 8.61 -10.68 -8.91
C GLU A 92 7.12 -10.57 -9.23
N TRP A 93 6.78 -9.89 -10.34
CA TRP A 93 5.41 -9.82 -10.83
C TRP A 93 4.80 -11.20 -11.05
N ALA A 94 5.50 -12.10 -11.73
CA ALA A 94 5.02 -13.46 -11.98
C ALA A 94 4.76 -14.25 -10.69
N LYS A 95 5.60 -14.06 -9.67
CA LYS A 95 5.36 -14.65 -8.34
C LYS A 95 4.13 -14.05 -7.64
N ILE A 96 3.98 -12.72 -7.67
CA ILE A 96 2.82 -12.03 -7.07
C ILE A 96 1.52 -12.52 -7.71
N VAL A 97 1.47 -12.60 -9.04
CA VAL A 97 0.29 -13.11 -9.76
C VAL A 97 0.01 -14.56 -9.42
N ARG A 98 1.04 -15.41 -9.29
CA ARG A 98 0.85 -16.80 -8.87
C ARG A 98 0.29 -16.91 -7.45
N GLN A 99 0.64 -15.98 -6.57
CA GLN A 99 0.24 -16.01 -5.16
C GLN A 99 -1.15 -15.41 -4.91
N TYR A 100 -1.54 -14.39 -5.67
CA TYR A 100 -2.73 -13.58 -5.42
C TYR A 100 -3.73 -13.49 -6.58
N GLY A 101 -3.35 -13.96 -7.77
CA GLY A 101 -4.18 -13.99 -8.97
C GLY A 101 -5.33 -14.98 -8.92
#